data_AF-A0A3B9CS84-F1
#
_entry.id   AF-A0A3B9CS84-F1
#
_cell.length_a   1.000
_cell.length_b   1.000
_cell.length_c   1.000
_cell.angle_alpha   90.00
_cell.angle_beta   90.00
_cell.angle_gamma   90.00
#
_symmetry.space_group_name_H-M   'P 1'
#
loop_
_entity.id
_entity.type
_entity.pdbx_description
1 polymer ?
#
loop_
_entity_poly.entity_id
_entity_poly.type
_entity_poly.pdbx_seq_one_letter_code
_entity_poly.pdbx_strand_id
1 'polypeptide(L)'
;VMMDKRGGPISGQPNWGSGFMPSTFAGTLFRPTGNPILDLKGPDHISRDVQREQLDLLAQLNQKHLDARPGGAELASRMKTYELAYRMQAQAPEAVDVSQESKHVQETYGIGKQPTDEYGRNCLIARRLVERGVRFIQLYSGGGHLEETWDAHESIEKNHGRHGAEVDQPIAALLTDLEERGLLDETLVVWGGEFGRMPFSEGQNAPGRNHNPYGFSMWLAGGGVKGGTKYGETDEIGFEAATDRVHLHDIHATILHLMGLDHELLTYFHQGRNESLTDVGGRVVRDVIA
;
A
#
# COMPACT_ATOMS: atom_id res chain seq x y z
N VAL A 1 2.90 2.87 -4.77
CA VAL A 1 3.23 1.51 -4.29
C VAL A 1 4.73 1.40 -4.17
N MET A 2 5.27 1.08 -3.00
CA MET A 2 6.71 0.86 -2.79
C MET A 2 6.92 -0.60 -2.42
N MET A 3 7.80 -1.28 -3.15
CA MET A 3 8.12 -2.69 -2.92
C MET A 3 9.38 -2.82 -2.05
N ASP A 4 9.58 -4.01 -1.53
CA ASP A 4 10.85 -4.43 -0.92
C ASP A 4 11.92 -4.64 -2.00
N LYS A 5 13.22 -4.46 -1.69
CA LYS A 5 14.34 -4.73 -2.62
C LYS A 5 14.37 -6.17 -3.10
N ARG A 6 13.85 -7.11 -2.29
CA ARG A 6 13.79 -8.54 -2.62
C ARG A 6 12.72 -8.82 -3.67
N GLY A 7 11.75 -7.92 -3.83
CA GLY A 7 10.71 -8.02 -4.84
C GLY A 7 9.35 -7.52 -4.34
N GLY A 8 8.34 -7.73 -5.17
CA GLY A 8 6.94 -7.50 -4.79
C GLY A 8 6.29 -8.72 -4.14
N PRO A 9 5.03 -8.58 -3.69
CA PRO A 9 4.21 -9.69 -3.24
C PRO A 9 4.06 -10.78 -4.32
N ILE A 10 3.84 -12.00 -3.86
CA ILE A 10 3.51 -13.15 -4.72
C ILE A 10 2.25 -12.78 -5.51
N SER A 11 2.25 -13.06 -6.83
CA SER A 11 1.31 -12.58 -7.86
C SER A 11 1.70 -11.28 -8.59
N GLY A 12 2.55 -10.42 -8.02
CA GLY A 12 3.05 -9.21 -8.70
C GLY A 12 1.99 -8.13 -8.89
N GLN A 13 1.93 -7.53 -10.09
CA GLN A 13 1.12 -6.35 -10.41
C GLN A 13 -0.38 -6.39 -10.02
N PRO A 14 -1.09 -7.54 -10.06
CA PRO A 14 -2.47 -7.64 -9.58
C PRO A 14 -2.67 -7.11 -8.15
N ASN A 15 -1.66 -7.20 -7.27
CA ASN A 15 -1.73 -6.71 -5.88
C ASN A 15 -1.87 -5.19 -5.76
N TRP A 16 -1.60 -4.44 -6.83
CA TRP A 16 -1.86 -3.00 -6.93
C TRP A 16 -2.54 -2.63 -8.26
N GLY A 17 -3.31 -3.57 -8.81
CA GLY A 17 -4.15 -3.35 -9.97
C GLY A 17 -5.37 -2.49 -9.65
N SER A 18 -6.18 -2.24 -10.67
CA SER A 18 -7.47 -1.54 -10.54
C SER A 18 -8.66 -2.50 -10.38
N GLY A 19 -8.42 -3.81 -10.36
CA GLY A 19 -9.48 -4.82 -10.26
C GLY A 19 -10.48 -4.70 -11.41
N PHE A 20 -11.75 -4.51 -11.07
CA PHE A 20 -12.85 -4.28 -12.01
C PHE A 20 -12.96 -2.83 -12.49
N MET A 21 -12.16 -1.90 -11.94
CA MET A 21 -12.14 -0.49 -12.34
C MET A 21 -11.18 -0.23 -13.52
N PRO A 22 -11.27 0.94 -14.19
CA PRO A 22 -10.36 1.30 -15.27
C PRO A 22 -8.89 1.39 -14.81
N SER A 23 -7.96 1.15 -15.73
CA SER A 23 -6.52 1.17 -15.47
C SER A 23 -5.98 2.51 -14.95
N THR A 24 -6.74 3.61 -15.07
CA THR A 24 -6.42 4.90 -14.44
C THR A 24 -6.34 4.84 -12.92
N PHE A 25 -6.97 3.84 -12.29
CA PHE A 25 -6.94 3.63 -10.84
C PHE A 25 -5.83 2.66 -10.40
N ALA A 26 -5.04 2.12 -11.31
CA ALA A 26 -3.94 1.23 -10.96
C ALA A 26 -2.83 1.99 -10.20
N GLY A 27 -2.22 1.31 -9.23
CA GLY A 27 -1.12 1.88 -8.46
C GLY A 27 0.11 2.15 -9.33
N THR A 28 0.74 3.30 -9.12
CA THR A 28 2.07 3.57 -9.72
C THR A 28 3.16 3.01 -8.82
N LEU A 29 4.07 2.24 -9.43
CA LEU A 29 5.20 1.63 -8.74
C LEU A 29 6.31 2.64 -8.52
N PHE A 30 6.79 2.68 -7.27
CA PHE A 30 7.98 3.39 -6.84
C PHE A 30 9.06 2.34 -6.56
N ARG A 31 10.15 2.39 -7.31
CA ARG A 31 11.29 1.50 -7.12
C ARG A 31 11.99 1.82 -5.79
N PRO A 32 12.39 0.79 -5.02
CA PRO A 32 13.12 0.98 -3.77
C PRO A 32 14.56 1.46 -4.00
N THR A 33 15.11 1.28 -5.21
CA THR A 33 16.48 1.65 -5.58
C THR A 33 16.55 2.25 -6.99
N GLY A 34 17.48 3.20 -7.17
CA GLY A 34 17.68 3.91 -8.45
C GLY A 34 16.63 4.98 -8.68
N ASN A 35 16.20 5.17 -9.93
CA ASN A 35 15.12 6.09 -10.28
C ASN A 35 13.79 5.55 -9.71
N PRO A 36 13.15 6.23 -8.74
CA PRO A 36 11.98 5.69 -8.08
C PRO A 36 10.80 5.52 -9.03
N ILE A 37 10.68 6.35 -10.06
CA ILE A 37 9.71 6.12 -11.13
C ILE A 37 10.45 5.72 -12.40
N LEU A 38 10.06 4.59 -12.98
CA LEU A 38 10.59 4.10 -14.25
C LEU A 38 10.32 5.11 -15.37
N ASP A 39 11.30 5.29 -16.25
CA ASP A 39 11.21 6.14 -17.45
C ASP A 39 10.77 7.59 -17.19
N LEU A 40 10.98 8.07 -15.95
CA LEU A 40 10.68 9.45 -15.57
C LEU A 40 11.62 10.46 -16.23
N LYS A 41 12.84 10.04 -16.57
CA LYS A 41 13.80 10.91 -17.24
C LYS A 41 13.61 10.78 -18.76
N GLY A 42 13.16 11.86 -19.39
CA GLY A 42 13.12 11.95 -20.86
C GLY A 42 14.52 11.94 -21.50
N PRO A 43 14.63 11.75 -22.82
CA PRO A 43 15.91 11.81 -23.51
C PRO A 43 16.59 13.16 -23.32
N ASP A 44 17.90 13.18 -23.04
CA ASP A 44 18.64 14.41 -22.71
C ASP A 44 18.63 15.46 -23.85
N HIS A 45 18.30 15.06 -25.09
CA HIS A 45 18.22 15.93 -26.25
C HIS A 45 16.83 16.57 -26.49
N ILE A 46 15.82 16.23 -25.68
CA ILE A 46 14.46 16.78 -25.79
C ILE A 46 14.23 17.75 -24.64
N SER A 47 13.90 19.00 -24.96
CA SER A 47 13.50 19.97 -23.94
C SER A 47 12.09 19.68 -23.41
N ARG A 48 11.79 20.15 -22.19
CA ARG A 48 10.46 19.98 -21.60
C ARG A 48 9.34 20.59 -22.45
N ASP A 49 9.63 21.71 -23.14
CA ASP A 49 8.66 22.39 -24.01
C ASP A 49 8.34 21.53 -25.24
N VAL A 50 9.36 20.95 -25.88
CA VAL A 50 9.18 20.05 -27.03
C VAL A 50 8.43 18.79 -26.62
N GLN A 51 8.74 18.23 -25.44
CA GLN A 51 8.01 17.07 -24.91
C GLN A 51 6.53 17.39 -24.66
N ARG A 52 6.23 18.60 -24.15
CA ARG A 52 4.86 19.06 -23.92
C ARG A 52 4.09 19.18 -25.24
N GLU A 53 4.68 19.80 -26.25
CA GLU A 53 4.09 19.91 -27.59
C GLU A 53 3.79 18.53 -28.21
N GLN A 54 4.71 17.57 -28.05
CA GLN A 54 4.50 16.19 -28.50
C GLN A 54 3.32 15.51 -27.79
N LEU A 55 3.24 15.65 -26.46
CA LEU A 55 2.14 15.10 -25.67
C LEU A 55 0.80 15.77 -26.02
N ASP A 56 0.78 17.07 -26.30
CA ASP A 56 -0.43 17.79 -26.70
C ASP A 56 -0.92 17.35 -28.08
N LEU A 57 -0.01 17.15 -29.03
CA LEU A 57 -0.34 16.59 -30.34
C LEU A 57 -0.88 15.15 -30.21
N LEU A 58 -0.23 14.30 -29.42
CA LEU A 58 -0.69 12.94 -29.14
C LEU A 58 -2.09 12.95 -28.49
N ALA A 59 -2.33 13.85 -27.53
CA ALA A 59 -3.63 14.00 -26.91
C ALA A 59 -4.72 14.39 -27.93
N GLN A 60 -4.43 15.33 -28.84
CA GLN A 60 -5.35 15.72 -29.91
C GLN A 60 -5.64 14.56 -30.87
N LEU A 61 -4.63 13.79 -31.27
CA LEU A 61 -4.79 12.63 -32.16
C LEU A 61 -5.61 11.52 -31.49
N ASN A 62 -5.33 11.23 -30.22
CA ASN A 62 -6.08 10.24 -29.45
C ASN A 62 -7.52 10.68 -29.23
N GLN A 63 -7.78 11.98 -28.99
CA GLN A 63 -9.14 12.50 -28.86
C GLN A 63 -9.93 12.31 -30.16
N LYS A 64 -9.36 12.70 -31.31
CA LYS A 64 -9.99 12.45 -32.62
C LYS A 64 -10.28 10.97 -32.87
N HIS A 65 -9.36 10.08 -32.44
CA HIS A 65 -9.56 8.64 -32.57
C HIS A 65 -10.71 8.13 -31.69
N LEU A 66 -10.85 8.69 -30.49
CA LEU A 66 -11.90 8.35 -29.52
C LEU A 66 -13.28 8.85 -29.97
N ASP A 67 -13.35 10.08 -30.48
CA ASP A 67 -14.60 10.67 -31.00
C ASP A 67 -15.18 9.85 -32.16
N ALA A 68 -14.32 9.18 -32.94
CA ALA A 68 -14.72 8.32 -34.05
C ALA A 68 -15.20 6.91 -33.64
N ARG A 69 -15.04 6.51 -32.36
CA ARG A 69 -15.32 5.13 -31.88
C ARG A 69 -16.01 5.13 -30.50
N PRO A 70 -17.33 4.87 -30.44
CA PRO A 70 -18.01 4.64 -29.17
C PRO A 70 -17.41 3.41 -28.46
N GLY A 71 -16.98 3.56 -27.20
CA GLY A 71 -16.44 2.45 -26.38
C GLY A 71 -14.94 2.56 -26.00
N GLY A 72 -14.25 3.64 -26.35
CA GLY A 72 -12.81 3.83 -26.10
C GLY A 72 -12.36 4.10 -24.65
N ALA A 73 -13.04 3.58 -23.62
CA ALA A 73 -12.70 3.85 -22.21
C ALA A 73 -11.25 3.46 -21.86
N GLU A 74 -10.72 2.39 -22.47
CA GLU A 74 -9.33 1.98 -22.30
C GLU A 74 -8.35 3.00 -22.92
N LEU A 75 -8.66 3.53 -24.11
CA LEU A 75 -7.84 4.54 -24.77
C LEU A 75 -7.80 5.84 -23.96
N ALA A 76 -8.95 6.31 -23.47
CA ALA A 76 -9.02 7.45 -22.55
C ALA A 76 -8.21 7.22 -21.28
N SER A 77 -8.20 5.98 -20.77
CA SER A 77 -7.42 5.61 -19.58
C SER A 77 -5.92 5.72 -19.85
N ARG A 78 -5.44 5.20 -20.98
CA ARG A 78 -4.03 5.33 -21.40
C ARG A 78 -3.61 6.79 -21.56
N MET A 79 -4.46 7.64 -22.16
CA MET A 79 -4.18 9.08 -22.30
C MET A 79 -3.94 9.74 -20.93
N LYS A 80 -4.82 9.45 -19.95
CA LYS A 80 -4.69 9.97 -18.58
C LYS A 80 -3.42 9.47 -17.89
N THR A 81 -3.02 8.22 -18.10
CA THR A 81 -1.78 7.66 -17.54
C THR A 81 -0.53 8.39 -18.06
N TYR A 82 -0.47 8.71 -19.35
CA TYR A 82 0.67 9.46 -19.91
C TYR A 82 0.75 10.89 -19.36
N GLU A 83 -0.39 11.56 -19.23
CA GLU A 83 -0.45 12.90 -18.65
C GLU A 83 -0.07 12.90 -17.16
N LEU A 84 -0.51 11.88 -16.41
CA LEU A 84 -0.08 11.65 -15.03
C LEU A 84 1.44 11.44 -14.96
N ALA A 85 2.00 10.58 -15.82
CA ALA A 85 3.43 10.32 -15.86
C ALA A 85 4.23 11.61 -16.10
N TYR A 86 3.82 12.45 -17.07
CA TYR A 86 4.46 13.75 -17.31
C TYR A 86 4.43 14.68 -16.09
N ARG A 87 3.28 14.77 -15.39
CA ARG A 87 3.18 15.58 -14.16
C ARG A 87 4.06 15.03 -13.05
N MET A 88 4.15 13.70 -12.93
CA MET A 88 5.07 13.06 -12.00
C MET A 88 6.53 13.41 -12.33
N GLN A 89 6.91 13.62 -13.60
CA GLN A 89 8.29 14.01 -13.97
C GLN A 89 8.72 15.34 -13.35
N ALA A 90 7.78 16.26 -13.13
CA ALA A 90 8.08 17.57 -12.56
C ALA A 90 8.15 17.56 -11.02
N GLN A 91 7.28 16.79 -10.35
CA GLN A 91 7.07 16.90 -8.90
C GLN A 91 7.55 15.69 -8.08
N ALA A 92 7.58 14.50 -8.68
CA ALA A 92 7.93 13.29 -7.95
C ALA A 92 9.41 13.20 -7.51
N PRO A 93 10.41 13.75 -8.22
CA PRO A 93 11.82 13.65 -7.79
C PRO A 93 12.08 14.22 -6.39
N GLU A 94 11.43 15.32 -6.04
CA GLU A 94 11.59 15.94 -4.72
C GLU A 94 10.90 15.09 -3.62
N ALA A 95 9.76 14.47 -3.93
CA ALA A 95 9.03 13.63 -2.97
C ALA A 95 9.84 12.39 -2.55
N VAL A 96 10.69 11.88 -3.45
CA VAL A 96 11.50 10.67 -3.23
C VAL A 96 12.96 10.96 -2.82
N ASP A 97 13.40 12.21 -2.90
CA ASP A 97 14.73 12.62 -2.45
C ASP A 97 14.76 12.79 -0.92
N VAL A 98 15.08 11.70 -0.23
CA VAL A 98 15.28 11.67 1.23
C VAL A 98 16.58 12.36 1.68
N SER A 99 17.49 12.70 0.76
CA SER A 99 18.76 13.33 1.13
C SER A 99 18.60 14.76 1.67
N GLN A 100 17.47 15.39 1.38
CA GLN A 100 17.10 16.71 1.90
C GLN A 100 16.62 16.67 3.36
N GLU A 101 16.36 15.50 3.91
CA GLU A 101 15.92 15.35 5.30
C GLU A 101 17.11 15.42 6.27
N SER A 102 16.88 16.00 7.45
CA SER A 102 17.93 16.12 8.45
C SER A 102 18.50 14.75 8.84
N LYS A 103 19.77 14.71 9.26
CA LYS A 103 20.39 13.46 9.75
C LYS A 103 19.61 12.83 10.90
N HIS A 104 19.07 13.66 11.78
CA HIS A 104 18.25 13.20 12.90
C HIS A 104 17.02 12.43 12.41
N VAL A 105 16.27 12.99 11.45
CA VAL A 105 15.12 12.31 10.84
C VAL A 105 15.54 10.99 10.19
N GLN A 106 16.61 11.01 9.40
CA GLN A 106 17.12 9.78 8.78
C GLN A 106 17.48 8.70 9.82
N GLU A 107 18.11 9.08 10.93
CA GLU A 107 18.45 8.18 12.03
C GLU A 107 17.22 7.63 12.74
N THR A 108 16.18 8.44 12.98
CA THR A 108 14.91 8.02 13.59
C THR A 108 14.24 6.93 12.76
N TYR A 109 14.20 7.09 11.43
CA TYR A 109 13.70 6.07 10.50
C TYR A 109 14.64 4.87 10.31
N GLY A 110 15.87 4.90 10.86
CA GLY A 110 16.85 3.82 10.69
C GLY A 110 17.58 3.82 9.34
N ILE A 111 17.50 4.92 8.58
CA ILE A 111 18.17 5.07 7.30
C ILE A 111 19.69 5.09 7.51
N GLY A 112 20.41 4.32 6.69
CA GLY A 112 21.84 4.09 6.77
C GLY A 112 22.25 2.92 7.67
N LYS A 113 21.30 2.23 8.32
CA LYS A 113 21.56 1.10 9.24
C LYS A 113 20.82 -0.15 8.77
N GLN A 114 21.47 -1.31 8.82
CA GLN A 114 20.75 -2.57 8.61
C GLN A 114 20.12 -3.04 9.94
N PRO A 115 18.93 -3.66 9.90
CA PRO A 115 18.17 -4.04 8.71
C PRO A 115 17.13 -3.01 8.22
N THR A 116 17.04 -1.83 8.85
CA THR A 116 15.95 -0.85 8.67
C THR A 116 16.12 0.10 7.49
N ASP A 117 17.33 0.22 6.93
CA ASP A 117 17.74 1.24 5.95
C ASP A 117 16.71 1.50 4.83
N GLU A 118 16.23 0.42 4.21
CA GLU A 118 15.33 0.51 3.06
C GLU A 118 13.89 0.79 3.47
N TYR A 119 13.35 0.02 4.41
CA TYR A 119 11.97 0.21 4.85
C TYR A 119 11.81 1.58 5.54
N GLY A 120 12.85 2.05 6.22
CA GLY A 120 13.01 3.43 6.70
C GLY A 120 12.88 4.47 5.59
N ARG A 121 13.58 4.31 4.46
CA ARG A 121 13.41 5.19 3.29
C ARG A 121 11.99 5.14 2.75
N ASN A 122 11.39 3.95 2.63
CA ASN A 122 10.03 3.80 2.14
C ASN A 122 9.00 4.52 3.04
N CYS A 123 9.11 4.36 4.35
CA CYS A 123 8.29 5.08 5.33
C CYS A 123 8.49 6.60 5.26
N LEU A 124 9.73 7.08 5.13
CA LEU A 124 10.02 8.52 5.01
C LEU A 124 9.47 9.11 3.70
N ILE A 125 9.58 8.38 2.59
CA ILE A 125 8.94 8.75 1.32
C ILE A 125 7.42 8.77 1.50
N ALA A 126 6.82 7.78 2.18
CA ALA A 126 5.39 7.77 2.46
C ALA A 126 4.95 9.02 3.21
N ARG A 127 5.65 9.42 4.27
CA ARG A 127 5.38 10.68 4.99
C ARG A 127 5.42 11.89 4.05
N ARG A 128 6.46 11.99 3.22
CA ARG A 128 6.60 13.08 2.23
C ARG A 128 5.49 13.09 1.18
N LEU A 129 4.96 11.92 0.82
CA LEU A 129 3.81 11.81 -0.08
C LEU A 129 2.51 12.23 0.61
N VAL A 130 2.32 11.91 1.89
CA VAL A 130 1.18 12.39 2.70
C VAL A 130 1.19 13.92 2.75
N GLU A 131 2.32 14.57 3.05
CA GLU A 131 2.46 16.04 3.05
C GLU A 131 2.08 16.69 1.70
N ARG A 132 2.19 15.93 0.61
CA ARG A 132 1.88 16.37 -0.76
C ARG A 132 0.47 15.99 -1.20
N GLY A 133 -0.36 15.48 -0.28
CA GLY A 133 -1.76 15.16 -0.52
C GLY A 133 -2.00 13.86 -1.30
N VAL A 134 -1.04 12.94 -1.31
CA VAL A 134 -1.24 11.61 -1.92
C VAL A 134 -2.22 10.81 -1.07
N ARG A 135 -3.35 10.43 -1.67
CA ARG A 135 -4.51 9.86 -0.95
C ARG A 135 -4.39 8.38 -0.59
N PHE A 136 -3.51 7.64 -1.25
CA PHE A 136 -3.35 6.21 -1.02
C PHE A 136 -1.90 5.79 -1.29
N ILE A 137 -1.26 5.21 -0.28
CA ILE A 137 0.14 4.79 -0.32
C ILE A 137 0.18 3.35 0.20
N GLN A 138 0.91 2.49 -0.50
CA GLN A 138 1.07 1.09 -0.13
C GLN A 138 2.56 0.79 -0.03
N LEU A 139 2.98 0.24 1.12
CA LEU A 139 4.34 -0.19 1.42
C LEU A 139 4.34 -1.71 1.62
N TYR A 140 5.19 -2.42 0.87
CA TYR A 140 5.42 -3.85 1.11
C TYR A 140 6.68 -4.06 1.94
N SER A 141 6.59 -5.00 2.89
CA SER A 141 7.73 -5.53 3.67
C SER A 141 7.87 -7.01 3.35
N GLY A 142 9.09 -7.43 2.99
CA GLY A 142 9.33 -8.76 2.46
C GLY A 142 8.97 -8.83 0.97
N GLY A 143 9.73 -9.61 0.24
CA GLY A 143 9.59 -9.79 -1.20
C GLY A 143 10.25 -11.08 -1.64
N GLY A 144 10.03 -11.51 -2.89
CA GLY A 144 10.55 -12.79 -3.35
C GLY A 144 9.66 -13.95 -2.93
N HIS A 145 10.23 -14.99 -2.32
CA HIS A 145 9.50 -16.20 -1.96
C HIS A 145 9.87 -16.73 -0.56
N LEU A 146 8.91 -17.41 0.09
CA LEU A 146 9.10 -18.15 1.34
C LEU A 146 9.75 -17.25 2.41
N GLU A 147 10.92 -17.66 2.90
CA GLU A 147 11.69 -17.01 3.94
C GLU A 147 12.27 -15.65 3.55
N GLU A 148 12.04 -15.12 2.35
CA GLU A 148 12.30 -13.71 2.01
C GLU A 148 11.06 -12.81 2.22
N THR A 149 9.92 -13.44 2.44
CA THR A 149 8.63 -12.86 2.81
C THR A 149 8.24 -13.31 4.22
N TRP A 150 7.09 -12.85 4.73
CA TRP A 150 6.53 -13.27 6.03
C TRP A 150 6.00 -14.73 6.04
N ASP A 151 6.42 -15.55 5.07
CA ASP A 151 5.99 -16.93 4.86
C ASP A 151 6.92 -17.94 5.58
N ALA A 152 6.82 -17.93 6.90
CA ALA A 152 7.69 -18.64 7.85
C ALA A 152 7.46 -20.17 7.95
N HIS A 153 7.71 -20.91 6.88
CA HIS A 153 7.61 -22.38 6.84
C HIS A 153 8.85 -23.07 7.40
N GLU A 154 10.01 -22.41 7.39
CA GLU A 154 11.23 -22.94 7.98
C GLU A 154 11.30 -22.64 9.47
N SER A 155 11.16 -21.38 9.88
CA SER A 155 11.29 -20.95 11.27
C SER A 155 10.62 -19.61 11.54
N ILE A 156 9.64 -19.61 12.44
CA ILE A 156 8.90 -18.41 12.82
C ILE A 156 9.79 -17.39 13.53
N GLU A 157 10.59 -17.85 14.48
CA GLU A 157 11.47 -16.96 15.25
C GLU A 157 12.49 -16.26 14.36
N LYS A 158 13.13 -16.98 13.43
CA LYS A 158 14.07 -16.37 12.48
C LYS A 158 13.35 -15.42 11.51
N ASN A 159 12.24 -15.86 10.92
CA ASN A 159 11.51 -15.11 9.91
C ASN A 159 10.92 -13.82 10.47
N HIS A 160 10.07 -13.93 11.50
CA HIS A 160 9.41 -12.78 12.11
C HIS A 160 10.39 -11.93 12.92
N GLY A 161 11.45 -12.53 13.49
CA GLY A 161 12.53 -11.76 14.13
C GLY A 161 13.27 -10.87 13.12
N ARG A 162 13.57 -11.40 11.92
CA ARG A 162 14.20 -10.63 10.85
C ARG A 162 13.28 -9.52 10.35
N HIS A 163 12.05 -9.86 9.96
CA HIS A 163 11.15 -8.89 9.36
C HIS A 163 10.59 -7.87 10.36
N GLY A 164 10.35 -8.29 11.61
CA GLY A 164 10.03 -7.37 12.70
C GLY A 164 11.13 -6.33 12.88
N ALA A 165 12.40 -6.74 12.92
CA ALA A 165 13.53 -5.81 13.02
C ALA A 165 13.67 -4.88 11.81
N GLU A 166 13.21 -5.28 10.63
CA GLU A 166 13.20 -4.44 9.42
C GLU A 166 12.15 -3.31 9.50
N VAL A 167 10.99 -3.56 10.12
CA VAL A 167 9.82 -2.65 10.04
C VAL A 167 9.51 -1.89 11.33
N ASP A 168 9.88 -2.41 12.49
CA ASP A 168 9.46 -1.88 13.80
C ASP A 168 9.86 -0.41 14.00
N GLN A 169 11.15 -0.11 13.89
CA GLN A 169 11.66 1.26 14.00
C GLN A 169 11.10 2.21 12.92
N PRO A 170 11.12 1.86 11.61
CA PRO A 170 10.54 2.72 10.56
C PRO A 170 9.05 3.04 10.74
N ILE A 171 8.23 2.07 11.15
CA ILE A 171 6.79 2.28 11.38
C ILE A 171 6.57 3.21 12.57
N ALA A 172 7.29 2.98 13.67
CA ALA A 172 7.24 3.86 14.84
C ALA A 172 7.64 5.30 14.47
N ALA A 173 8.70 5.46 13.67
CA ALA A 173 9.13 6.76 13.16
C ALA A 173 8.06 7.42 12.29
N LEU A 174 7.42 6.68 11.38
CA LEU A 174 6.34 7.20 10.53
C LEU A 174 5.15 7.70 11.35
N LEU A 175 4.67 6.89 12.31
CA LEU A 175 3.55 7.28 13.17
C LEU A 175 3.88 8.53 13.98
N THR A 176 5.09 8.58 14.57
CA THR A 176 5.56 9.73 15.37
C THR A 176 5.66 11.00 14.51
N ASP A 177 6.27 10.90 13.32
CA ASP A 177 6.48 12.05 12.42
C ASP A 177 5.14 12.54 11.82
N LEU A 178 4.16 11.65 11.60
CA LEU A 178 2.80 12.04 11.24
C LEU A 178 2.09 12.77 12.40
N GLU A 179 2.24 12.30 13.64
CA GLU A 179 1.67 12.94 14.82
C GLU A 179 2.28 14.33 15.07
N GLU A 180 3.61 14.44 15.07
CA GLU A 180 4.36 15.70 15.27
C GLU A 180 4.01 16.77 14.24
N ARG A 181 3.60 16.35 13.03
CA ARG A 181 3.17 17.24 11.95
C ARG A 181 1.68 17.54 11.94
N GLY A 182 0.90 16.93 12.84
CA GLY A 182 -0.56 17.04 12.86
C GLY A 182 -1.25 16.36 11.68
N LEU A 183 -0.57 15.40 11.02
CA LEU A 183 -1.08 14.67 9.86
C LEU A 183 -1.73 13.33 10.26
N LEU A 184 -1.44 12.80 11.46
CA LEU A 184 -1.96 11.50 11.89
C LEU A 184 -3.49 11.49 12.02
N ASP A 185 -4.10 12.59 12.46
CA ASP A 185 -5.56 12.70 12.59
C ASP A 185 -6.30 12.66 11.24
N GLU A 186 -5.62 13.06 10.16
CA GLU A 186 -6.16 13.03 8.79
C GLU A 186 -5.63 11.85 7.95
N THR A 187 -4.75 11.02 8.52
CA THR A 187 -4.13 9.89 7.83
C THR A 187 -4.45 8.58 8.53
N LEU A 188 -5.21 7.71 7.86
CA LEU A 188 -5.43 6.34 8.31
C LEU A 188 -4.23 5.47 7.92
N VAL A 189 -3.50 4.96 8.92
CA VAL A 189 -2.45 3.95 8.74
C VAL A 189 -3.05 2.58 9.02
N VAL A 190 -2.94 1.67 8.04
CA VAL A 190 -3.39 0.28 8.16
C VAL A 190 -2.18 -0.63 8.02
N TRP A 191 -2.00 -1.53 8.97
CA TRP A 191 -0.95 -2.54 8.94
C TRP A 191 -1.54 -3.93 9.14
N GLY A 192 -1.03 -4.88 8.35
CA GLY A 192 -1.41 -6.27 8.44
C GLY A 192 -0.94 -7.06 7.25
N GLY A 193 -1.38 -8.30 7.18
CA GLY A 193 -1.16 -9.22 6.06
C GLY A 193 -2.45 -9.92 5.67
N GLU A 194 -2.32 -11.00 4.91
CA GLU A 194 -3.46 -11.74 4.33
C GLU A 194 -3.95 -12.89 5.23
N PHE A 195 -3.07 -13.43 6.07
CA PHE A 195 -3.33 -14.57 6.94
C PHE A 195 -2.33 -14.60 8.10
N GLY A 196 -2.63 -15.42 9.11
CA GLY A 196 -1.77 -15.68 10.27
C GLY A 196 -0.87 -16.90 10.06
N ARG A 197 -0.24 -17.37 11.14
CA ARG A 197 0.50 -18.63 11.19
C ARG A 197 -0.13 -19.57 12.22
N MET A 198 -0.24 -20.84 11.87
CA MET A 198 -0.89 -21.86 12.72
C MET A 198 -0.19 -21.94 14.07
N PRO A 199 -0.91 -22.18 15.18
CA PRO A 199 -0.26 -22.22 16.51
C PRO A 199 0.60 -23.47 16.73
N PHE A 200 0.55 -24.44 15.82
CA PHE A 200 1.32 -25.69 15.85
C PHE A 200 2.37 -25.75 14.72
N SER A 201 3.42 -26.53 14.94
CA SER A 201 4.48 -26.75 13.95
C SER A 201 4.03 -27.61 12.78
N GLU A 202 4.72 -27.51 11.64
CA GLU A 202 4.48 -28.36 10.46
C GLU A 202 4.98 -29.80 10.62
N GLY A 203 5.66 -30.11 11.72
CA GLY A 203 6.16 -31.44 12.00
C GLY A 203 7.06 -31.50 13.23
N GLN A 204 7.57 -32.70 13.50
CA GLN A 204 8.56 -32.92 14.55
C GLN A 204 9.88 -32.24 14.18
N ASN A 205 10.42 -31.43 15.08
CA ASN A 205 11.63 -30.62 14.85
C ASN A 205 11.55 -29.64 13.66
N ALA A 206 10.34 -29.22 13.27
CA ALA A 206 10.11 -28.19 12.27
C ALA A 206 9.65 -26.90 12.97
N PRO A 207 10.50 -25.88 13.15
CA PRO A 207 10.14 -24.67 13.89
C PRO A 207 9.26 -23.67 13.10
N GLY A 208 8.95 -23.98 11.83
CA GLY A 208 7.97 -23.25 11.04
C GLY A 208 6.54 -23.66 11.33
N ARG A 209 5.60 -22.86 10.81
CA ARG A 209 4.14 -23.02 10.99
C ARG A 209 3.47 -22.83 9.65
N ASN A 210 2.34 -23.49 9.38
CA ASN A 210 1.59 -23.30 8.13
C ASN A 210 0.78 -21.98 8.14
N HIS A 211 0.15 -21.62 7.02
CA HIS A 211 -0.81 -20.51 6.92
C HIS A 211 -2.01 -20.74 7.84
N ASN A 212 -2.43 -19.70 8.56
CA ASN A 212 -3.65 -19.72 9.36
C ASN A 212 -4.70 -18.75 8.78
N PRO A 213 -5.70 -19.25 8.03
CA PRO A 213 -6.79 -18.42 7.53
C PRO A 213 -7.89 -18.14 8.58
N TYR A 214 -7.84 -18.78 9.75
CA TYR A 214 -8.92 -18.73 10.74
C TYR A 214 -8.75 -17.64 11.79
N GLY A 215 -7.51 -17.22 12.06
CA GLY A 215 -7.20 -16.20 13.06
C GLY A 215 -5.88 -15.48 12.78
N PHE A 216 -5.93 -14.16 12.72
CA PHE A 216 -4.77 -13.28 12.59
C PHE A 216 -5.12 -11.87 13.08
N SER A 217 -4.10 -11.02 13.20
CA SER A 217 -4.25 -9.65 13.72
C SER A 217 -3.87 -8.62 12.66
N MET A 218 -4.59 -7.50 12.67
CA MET A 218 -4.26 -6.27 11.96
C MET A 218 -4.35 -5.11 12.96
N TRP A 219 -3.74 -3.98 12.66
CA TRP A 219 -3.96 -2.76 13.44
C TRP A 219 -4.17 -1.55 12.54
N LEU A 220 -4.88 -0.57 13.09
CA LEU A 220 -5.13 0.72 12.46
C LEU A 220 -4.66 1.83 13.41
N ALA A 221 -4.19 2.95 12.87
CA ALA A 221 -3.82 4.14 13.63
C ALA A 221 -4.16 5.42 12.85
N GLY A 222 -4.46 6.50 13.57
CA GLY A 222 -4.83 7.78 12.97
C GLY A 222 -6.21 7.76 12.30
N GLY A 223 -6.54 8.81 11.56
CA GLY A 223 -7.71 8.87 10.69
C GLY A 223 -9.06 8.58 11.39
N GLY A 224 -9.22 8.94 12.66
CA GLY A 224 -10.45 8.71 13.43
C GLY A 224 -10.55 7.34 14.15
N VAL A 225 -9.47 6.55 14.15
CA VAL A 225 -9.39 5.30 14.92
C VAL A 225 -9.24 5.59 16.42
N LYS A 226 -9.96 4.83 17.25
CA LYS A 226 -9.87 4.91 18.71
C LYS A 226 -8.57 4.27 19.23
N GLY A 227 -7.59 5.09 19.59
CA GLY A 227 -6.31 4.65 20.14
C GLY A 227 -6.43 3.79 21.41
N GLY A 228 -5.47 2.88 21.60
CA GLY A 228 -5.41 2.00 22.79
C GLY A 228 -6.46 0.89 22.83
N THR A 229 -7.20 0.68 21.73
CA THR A 229 -8.26 -0.32 21.64
C THR A 229 -7.71 -1.68 21.20
N LYS A 230 -8.17 -2.75 21.85
CA LYS A 230 -8.04 -4.13 21.36
C LYS A 230 -9.45 -4.64 21.09
N TYR A 231 -9.67 -5.27 19.94
CA TYR A 231 -10.98 -5.75 19.54
C TYR A 231 -10.87 -7.12 18.87
N GLY A 232 -11.67 -8.06 19.34
CA GLY A 232 -11.58 -9.46 18.95
C GLY A 232 -10.45 -10.22 19.64
N GLU A 233 -10.64 -11.52 19.81
CA GLU A 233 -9.65 -12.43 20.39
C GLU A 233 -9.71 -13.78 19.68
N THR A 234 -8.55 -14.44 19.55
CA THR A 234 -8.49 -15.83 19.13
C THR A 234 -8.88 -16.78 20.27
N ASP A 235 -9.13 -18.04 19.95
CA ASP A 235 -9.23 -19.10 20.97
C ASP A 235 -7.95 -19.22 21.82
N GLU A 236 -8.02 -20.06 22.87
CA GLU A 236 -6.96 -20.24 23.87
C GLU A 236 -5.60 -20.66 23.28
N ILE A 237 -5.59 -21.27 22.10
CA ILE A 237 -4.37 -21.73 21.44
C ILE A 237 -3.94 -20.83 20.29
N GLY A 238 -4.74 -19.83 19.90
CA GLY A 238 -4.46 -18.95 18.77
C GLY A 238 -4.78 -19.56 17.41
N PHE A 239 -5.72 -20.51 17.34
CA PHE A 239 -6.09 -21.17 16.10
C PHE A 239 -7.12 -20.37 15.30
N GLU A 240 -8.28 -20.02 15.87
CA GLU A 240 -9.30 -19.22 15.19
C GLU A 240 -9.74 -17.99 15.97
N ALA A 241 -10.29 -16.98 15.28
CA ALA A 241 -10.98 -15.88 15.94
C ALA A 241 -12.24 -16.39 16.65
N ALA A 242 -12.33 -16.21 17.97
CA ALA A 242 -13.36 -16.77 18.83
C ALA A 242 -14.30 -15.71 19.42
N THR A 243 -13.74 -14.58 19.87
CA THR A 243 -14.48 -13.47 20.50
C THR A 243 -14.53 -12.27 19.55
N ASP A 244 -15.66 -11.56 19.49
CA ASP A 244 -15.88 -10.34 18.70
C ASP A 244 -15.28 -10.41 17.29
N ARG A 245 -15.59 -11.50 16.59
CA ARG A 245 -15.01 -11.85 15.31
C ARG A 245 -15.23 -10.74 14.27
N VAL A 246 -14.17 -10.42 13.55
CA VAL A 246 -14.16 -9.43 12.47
C VAL A 246 -13.78 -10.14 11.18
N HIS A 247 -14.67 -10.08 10.18
CA HIS A 247 -14.37 -10.60 8.85
C HIS A 247 -13.59 -9.55 8.03
N LEU A 248 -12.86 -9.96 6.99
CA LEU A 248 -12.17 -9.03 6.08
C LEU A 248 -13.12 -7.99 5.45
N HIS A 249 -14.37 -8.37 5.18
CA HIS A 249 -15.39 -7.44 4.72
C HIS A 249 -15.70 -6.35 5.75
N ASP A 250 -15.68 -6.68 7.05
CA ASP A 250 -15.91 -5.72 8.13
C ASP A 250 -14.73 -4.74 8.26
N ILE A 251 -13.50 -5.24 8.06
CA ILE A 251 -12.29 -4.40 8.03
C ILE A 251 -12.39 -3.40 6.87
N HIS A 252 -12.70 -3.87 5.66
CA HIS A 252 -12.87 -2.99 4.50
C HIS A 252 -14.02 -1.99 4.67
N ALA A 253 -15.17 -2.44 5.19
CA ALA A 253 -16.30 -1.55 5.50
C ALA A 253 -15.89 -0.45 6.50
N THR A 254 -15.11 -0.81 7.53
CA THR A 254 -14.62 0.12 8.55
C THR A 254 -13.61 1.11 7.98
N ILE A 255 -12.66 0.65 7.15
CA ILE A 255 -11.70 1.53 6.45
C ILE A 255 -12.44 2.54 5.55
N LEU A 256 -13.39 2.07 4.75
CA LEU A 256 -14.19 2.94 3.87
C LEU A 256 -14.98 3.97 4.68
N HIS A 257 -15.57 3.56 5.80
CA HIS A 257 -16.29 4.46 6.69
C HIS A 257 -15.38 5.55 7.27
N LEU A 258 -14.18 5.20 7.74
CA LEU A 258 -13.17 6.17 8.24
C LEU A 258 -12.70 7.14 7.14
N MET A 259 -12.74 6.71 5.88
CA MET A 259 -12.50 7.56 4.71
C MET A 259 -13.71 8.43 4.32
N GLY A 260 -14.81 8.38 5.07
CA GLY A 260 -16.05 9.11 4.78
C GLY A 260 -16.88 8.52 3.64
N LEU A 261 -16.66 7.25 3.30
CA LEU A 261 -17.35 6.54 2.23
C LEU A 261 -18.34 5.52 2.81
N ASP A 262 -19.52 5.46 2.20
CA ASP A 262 -20.50 4.41 2.48
C ASP A 262 -20.20 3.20 1.59
N HIS A 263 -19.79 2.08 2.20
CA HIS A 263 -19.40 0.87 1.46
C HIS A 263 -20.55 0.20 0.72
N GLU A 264 -21.81 0.42 1.12
CA GLU A 264 -22.98 -0.13 0.46
C GLU A 264 -23.36 0.67 -0.80
N LEU A 265 -23.00 1.96 -0.83
CA LEU A 265 -23.25 2.85 -1.97
C LEU A 265 -22.07 2.91 -2.95
N LEU A 266 -20.85 2.65 -2.47
CA LEU A 266 -19.63 2.69 -3.28
C LEU A 266 -19.53 1.46 -4.19
N THR A 267 -20.08 1.58 -5.40
CA THR A 267 -20.13 0.51 -6.38
C THR A 267 -19.58 0.92 -7.74
N TYR A 268 -19.15 -0.05 -8.54
CA TYR A 268 -18.71 0.15 -9.92
C TYR A 268 -19.40 -0.86 -10.86
N PHE A 269 -20.07 -0.36 -11.90
CA PHE A 269 -20.76 -1.23 -12.85
C PHE A 269 -19.76 -1.91 -13.80
N HIS A 270 -19.63 -3.23 -13.69
CA HIS A 270 -18.73 -4.05 -14.48
C HIS A 270 -19.38 -5.39 -14.84
N GLN A 271 -19.27 -5.80 -16.11
CA GLN A 271 -19.81 -7.06 -16.63
C GLN A 271 -21.28 -7.37 -16.26
N GLY A 272 -22.12 -6.33 -16.20
CA GLY A 272 -23.56 -6.50 -15.98
C GLY A 272 -24.00 -6.49 -14.51
N ARG A 273 -23.10 -6.25 -13.56
CA ARG A 273 -23.42 -6.06 -12.14
C ARG A 273 -22.68 -4.89 -11.53
N ASN A 274 -23.23 -4.37 -10.43
CA ASN A 274 -22.52 -3.41 -9.58
C ASN A 274 -21.58 -4.20 -8.66
N GLU A 275 -20.27 -4.06 -8.88
CA GLU A 275 -19.22 -4.61 -8.03
C GLU A 275 -18.98 -3.69 -6.83
N SER A 276 -18.73 -4.25 -5.66
CA SER A 276 -18.31 -3.52 -4.45
C SER A 276 -17.15 -4.26 -3.77
N LEU A 277 -16.36 -3.56 -2.95
CA LEU A 277 -15.24 -4.17 -2.22
C LEU A 277 -15.69 -5.14 -1.11
N THR A 278 -16.90 -4.94 -0.59
CA THR A 278 -17.48 -5.71 0.51
C THR A 278 -18.51 -6.75 0.04
N ASP A 279 -18.77 -6.77 -1.28
CA ASP A 279 -19.76 -7.59 -1.98
C ASP A 279 -21.12 -7.58 -1.26
N VAL A 280 -21.57 -8.75 -0.78
CA VAL A 280 -22.85 -8.93 -0.06
C VAL A 280 -22.72 -8.90 1.47
N GLY A 281 -21.57 -8.47 2.01
CA GLY A 281 -21.31 -8.48 3.45
C GLY A 281 -20.63 -7.22 3.95
N GLY A 282 -20.04 -7.33 5.14
CA GLY A 282 -19.36 -6.23 5.81
C GLY A 282 -20.29 -5.46 6.74
N ARG A 283 -19.82 -5.23 7.96
CA ARG A 283 -20.37 -4.25 8.89
C ARG A 283 -19.27 -3.31 9.36
N VAL A 284 -19.61 -2.05 9.60
CA VAL A 284 -18.68 -1.12 10.25
C VAL A 284 -18.47 -1.54 11.71
N VAL A 285 -17.22 -1.78 12.09
CA VAL A 285 -16.83 -2.08 13.48
C VAL A 285 -16.76 -0.76 14.27
N ARG A 286 -17.89 -0.33 14.81
CA ARG A 286 -18.00 0.98 15.48
C ARG A 286 -17.19 1.09 16.77
N ASP A 287 -16.91 -0.03 17.44
CA ASP A 287 -16.21 -0.05 18.72
C ASP A 287 -14.74 0.41 18.64
N VAL A 288 -14.16 0.40 17.44
CA VAL A 288 -12.76 0.83 17.16
C VAL A 288 -12.66 2.26 16.62
N ILE A 289 -13.77 3.00 16.55
CA ILE A 289 -13.84 4.37 16.03
C ILE A 289 -13.96 5.36 17.20
N ALA A 290 -13.31 6.53 17.08
CA ALA A 290 -13.24 7.57 18.12
C ALA A 290 -14.54 8.38 18.29
#